data_AF-A0A8T9QDJ5-F1
#
_entry.id   AF-A0A8T9QDJ5-F1
#
_cell.length_a   1.000
_cell.length_b   1.000
_cell.length_c   1.000
_cell.angle_alpha   90.00
_cell.angle_beta   90.00
_cell.angle_gamma   90.00
#
_symmetry.space_group_name_H-M   'P 1'
#
loop_
_entity.id
_entity.type
_entity.pdbx_description
1 polymer ?
#
loop_
_entity_poly.entity_id
_entity_poly.type
_entity_poly.pdbx_seq_one_letter_code
_entity_poly.pdbx_strand_id
1 'polypeptide(L)'
;MQPTVSTIRAQGETELVASLQPKGRLEASVVHSPLPHLLVSAAGSFRPKLGDSTYAATRQWEAGVGTYWNLGPHWSVTALAGGGHAYVDKSFKPFQLGGYSSPSNTRAATVNCSGRLA
;
A
#
# COMPACT_ATOMS: atom_id res chain seq x y z
N MET A 1 2.28 1.49 4.40
CA MET A 1 1.82 0.12 4.56
C MET A 1 2.53 -0.51 5.73
N GLN A 2 1.78 -0.83 6.77
CA GLN A 2 2.23 -1.79 7.77
C GLN A 2 2.18 -3.20 7.17
N PRO A 3 3.08 -4.11 7.59
CA PRO A 3 2.94 -5.53 7.27
C PRO A 3 1.58 -6.02 7.77
N THR A 4 0.75 -6.57 6.88
CA THR A 4 -0.53 -7.16 7.25
C THR A 4 -0.28 -8.56 7.79
N VAL A 5 -0.45 -8.74 9.10
CA VAL A 5 -0.55 -10.07 9.70
C VAL A 5 -2.00 -10.52 9.53
N SER A 6 -2.23 -11.59 8.76
CA SER A 6 -3.60 -12.10 8.58
C SER A 6 -4.04 -12.91 9.79
N THR A 7 -5.27 -12.68 10.23
CA THR A 7 -5.94 -13.43 11.31
C THR A 7 -6.89 -14.50 10.80
N ILE A 8 -6.92 -14.75 9.48
CA ILE A 8 -7.74 -15.79 8.85
C ILE A 8 -7.34 -17.18 9.37
N ARG A 9 -8.34 -17.97 9.76
CA ARG A 9 -8.22 -19.32 10.31
C ARG A 9 -8.95 -20.38 9.50
N ALA A 10 -9.87 -19.98 8.61
CA ALA A 10 -10.68 -20.91 7.82
C ALA A 10 -10.87 -20.46 6.37
N GLN A 11 -11.15 -21.43 5.50
CA GLN A 11 -11.56 -21.18 4.12
C GLN A 11 -12.83 -20.33 4.07
N GLY A 12 -12.88 -19.40 3.14
CA GLY A 12 -13.99 -18.48 2.91
C GLY A 12 -13.92 -17.21 3.76
N GLU A 13 -13.01 -17.14 4.73
CA GLU A 13 -12.84 -15.94 5.54
C GLU A 13 -12.21 -14.81 4.73
N THR A 14 -12.65 -13.60 5.05
CA THR A 14 -12.18 -12.37 4.43
C THR A 14 -11.91 -11.36 5.52
N GLU A 15 -10.71 -10.80 5.49
CA GLU A 15 -10.24 -9.80 6.42
C GLU A 15 -10.01 -8.51 5.65
N LEU A 16 -10.65 -7.44 6.09
CA LEU A 16 -10.50 -6.11 5.51
C LEU A 16 -10.03 -5.15 6.58
N VAL A 17 -8.95 -4.44 6.29
CA VAL A 17 -8.37 -3.42 7.16
C VAL A 17 -8.27 -2.14 6.38
N ALA A 18 -8.76 -1.04 6.94
CA ALA A 18 -8.61 0.29 6.39
C ALA A 18 -8.14 1.25 7.49
N SER A 19 -7.21 2.13 7.15
CA SER A 19 -6.69 3.14 8.07
C SER A 19 -6.59 4.49 7.38
N LEU A 20 -6.95 5.54 8.11
CA LEU A 20 -6.80 6.92 7.68
C LEU A 20 -5.78 7.59 8.60
N GLN A 21 -4.66 8.02 8.03
CA GLN A 21 -3.67 8.78 8.79
C GLN A 21 -4.07 10.26 8.83
N PRO A 22 -3.82 10.99 9.93
CA PRO A 22 -4.12 12.42 10.06
C PRO A 22 -3.53 13.31 8.95
N LYS A 23 -2.47 12.86 8.27
CA LYS A 23 -1.86 13.53 7.10
C LYS A 23 -2.57 13.27 5.76
N GLY A 24 -3.79 12.74 5.80
CA GLY A 24 -4.63 12.45 4.64
C GLY A 24 -4.24 11.22 3.83
N ARG A 25 -3.41 10.32 4.37
CA ARG A 25 -3.06 9.06 3.70
C ARG A 25 -4.10 8.00 4.07
N LEU A 26 -4.79 7.47 3.08
CA LEU A 26 -5.66 6.31 3.21
C LEU A 26 -4.85 5.05 2.86
N GLU A 27 -4.86 4.05 3.73
CA GLU A 27 -4.34 2.72 3.44
C GLU A 27 -5.47 1.70 3.62
N ALA A 28 -5.59 0.76 2.70
CA ALA A 28 -6.56 -0.33 2.79
C ALA A 28 -5.89 -1.64 2.37
N SER A 29 -6.20 -2.73 3.04
CA SER A 29 -5.77 -4.07 2.70
C SER A 29 -6.92 -5.06 2.85
N VAL A 30 -6.94 -6.04 1.98
CA VAL A 30 -7.86 -7.17 2.02
C VAL A 30 -7.06 -8.47 1.95
N VAL A 31 -7.44 -9.44 2.75
CA VAL A 31 -6.95 -10.81 2.69
C VAL A 31 -8.16 -11.73 2.58
N HIS A 32 -8.08 -12.73 1.72
CA HIS A 32 -9.16 -13.70 1.50
C HIS A 32 -8.57 -15.10 1.40
N SER A 33 -9.24 -16.09 1.98
CA SER A 33 -8.87 -17.50 1.85
C SER A 33 -9.84 -18.25 0.92
N PRO A 34 -9.54 -18.37 -0.39
CA PRO A 34 -10.44 -19.08 -1.30
C PRO A 34 -10.37 -20.61 -1.11
N LEU A 35 -9.25 -21.12 -0.61
CA LEU A 35 -8.97 -22.55 -0.40
C LEU A 35 -8.35 -22.76 1.00
N PRO A 36 -8.50 -23.97 1.60
CA PRO A 36 -7.84 -24.28 2.87
C PRO A 36 -6.33 -24.07 2.77
N HIS A 37 -5.75 -23.41 3.79
CA HIS A 37 -4.34 -23.04 3.86
C HIS A 37 -3.84 -22.09 2.76
N LEU A 38 -4.70 -21.51 1.93
CA LEU A 38 -4.33 -20.52 0.92
C LEU A 38 -4.86 -19.14 1.30
N LEU A 39 -4.02 -18.13 1.15
CA LEU A 39 -4.35 -16.72 1.28
C LEU A 39 -4.07 -15.99 -0.02
N VAL A 40 -4.97 -15.09 -0.36
CA VAL A 40 -4.80 -14.07 -1.39
C VAL A 40 -4.92 -12.72 -0.69
N SER A 41 -3.97 -11.83 -0.94
CA SER A 41 -3.91 -10.53 -0.33
C SER A 41 -3.77 -9.44 -1.39
N ALA A 42 -4.40 -8.31 -1.14
CA ALA A 42 -4.23 -7.09 -1.91
C ALA A 42 -4.26 -5.89 -0.98
N ALA A 43 -3.35 -4.94 -1.16
CA ALA A 43 -3.32 -3.72 -0.39
C ALA A 43 -3.13 -2.51 -1.32
N GLY A 44 -3.66 -1.37 -0.91
CA GLY A 44 -3.54 -0.10 -1.59
C GLY A 44 -3.32 1.03 -0.61
N SER A 45 -2.45 1.98 -0.95
CA SER A 45 -2.39 3.26 -0.27
C SER A 45 -2.59 4.38 -1.28
N PHE A 46 -3.35 5.38 -0.85
CA PHE A 46 -3.69 6.54 -1.63
C PHE A 46 -3.53 7.78 -0.77
N ARG A 47 -2.75 8.74 -1.27
CA ARG A 47 -2.67 10.07 -0.70
C ARG A 47 -3.19 11.08 -1.73
N PRO A 48 -4.41 11.61 -1.56
CA PRO A 48 -4.96 12.63 -2.44
C PRO A 48 -4.15 13.93 -2.36
N LYS A 49 -4.23 14.73 -3.42
CA LYS A 49 -3.70 16.09 -3.46
C LYS A 49 -4.55 16.98 -2.55
N LEU A 50 -4.06 17.31 -1.37
CA LEU A 50 -4.64 18.36 -0.52
C LEU A 50 -3.84 19.66 -0.72
N GLY A 51 -4.29 20.54 -1.62
CA GLY A 51 -3.79 21.91 -1.77
C GLY A 51 -3.13 22.25 -3.12
N ASP A 52 -3.05 23.56 -3.39
CA ASP A 52 -2.63 24.14 -4.69
C ASP A 52 -1.16 24.57 -4.78
N SER A 53 -0.36 24.44 -3.70
CA SER A 53 0.94 25.12 -3.62
C SER A 53 2.21 24.26 -3.71
N THR A 54 2.18 22.97 -3.37
CA THR A 54 3.24 21.98 -3.64
C THR A 54 2.66 20.64 -3.22
N TYR A 55 2.66 19.63 -4.09
CA TYR A 55 2.05 18.35 -3.76
C TYR A 55 2.93 17.16 -4.15
N ALA A 56 2.82 16.12 -3.32
CA ALA A 56 3.32 14.78 -3.62
C ALA A 56 2.12 13.83 -3.50
N ALA A 57 1.51 13.51 -4.64
CA ALA A 57 0.45 12.50 -4.72
C ALA A 57 1.13 11.14 -4.83
N THR A 58 0.72 10.18 -4.00
CA THR A 58 1.31 8.84 -3.99
C THR A 58 0.20 7.82 -4.03
N ARG A 59 0.33 6.87 -4.95
CA ARG A 59 -0.53 5.70 -5.05
C ARG A 59 0.35 4.48 -5.07
N GLN A 60 0.10 3.55 -4.16
CA GLN A 60 0.85 2.30 -4.09
C GLN A 60 -0.16 1.17 -4.01
N TRP A 61 0.12 0.07 -4.68
CA TRP A 61 -0.67 -1.14 -4.54
C TRP A 61 0.26 -2.33 -4.44
N GLU A 62 -0.15 -3.33 -3.67
CA GLU A 62 0.58 -4.55 -3.41
C GLU A 62 -0.40 -5.70 -3.57
N ALA A 63 0.05 -6.79 -4.18
CA ALA A 63 -0.70 -8.02 -4.29
C ALA A 63 0.21 -9.18 -3.92
N GLY A 64 -0.34 -10.16 -3.20
CA GLY A 64 0.42 -11.29 -2.72
C GLY A 64 -0.44 -12.52 -2.54
N VAL A 65 0.22 -13.66 -2.56
CA VAL A 65 -0.36 -14.95 -2.22
C VAL A 65 0.43 -15.56 -1.08
N GLY A 66 -0.25 -16.33 -0.25
CA GLY A 66 0.35 -16.88 0.95
C GLY A 66 -0.35 -18.13 1.40
N THR A 67 0.12 -18.64 2.53
CA THR A 67 -0.43 -19.80 3.19
C THR A 67 -0.58 -19.53 4.66
N TYR A 68 -1.49 -20.26 5.30
CA TYR A 68 -1.66 -20.23 6.75
C TYR A 68 -1.75 -21.65 7.29
N TRP A 69 -1.18 -21.86 8.47
CA TRP A 69 -1.24 -23.11 9.20
C TRP A 69 -1.57 -22.84 10.66
N ASN A 70 -2.65 -23.45 11.14
CA ASN A 70 -3.01 -23.41 12.55
C ASN A 70 -2.19 -24.48 13.29
N LEU A 71 -1.26 -24.07 14.15
CA LEU A 71 -0.47 -24.97 15.00
C LEU A 71 -1.23 -25.44 16.25
N GLY A 72 -2.43 -24.88 16.48
CA GLY A 72 -3.31 -25.20 17.59
C GLY A 72 -4.49 -24.23 17.67
N PRO A 73 -5.28 -24.26 18.75
CA PRO A 73 -6.46 -23.37 18.90
C PRO A 73 -6.10 -21.88 19.03
N HIS A 74 -4.87 -21.57 19.43
CA HIS A 74 -4.42 -20.20 19.72
C HIS A 74 -3.31 -19.69 18.80
N TRP A 75 -2.65 -20.57 18.05
CA TRP A 75 -1.46 -20.23 17.26
C TRP A 75 -1.71 -20.48 15.78
N SER A 76 -1.51 -19.45 14.97
CA SER A 76 -1.47 -19.53 13.51
C SER A 76 -0.15 -18.99 13.00
N VAL A 77 0.40 -19.65 11.99
CA VAL A 77 1.56 -19.20 11.23
C VAL A 77 1.09 -18.87 9.84
N THR A 78 1.42 -17.66 9.40
CA THR A 78 1.08 -17.17 8.07
C THR A 78 2.36 -16.84 7.34
N ALA A 79 2.47 -17.28 6.09
CA ALA A 79 3.54 -16.91 5.18
C ALA A 79 2.92 -16.23 3.96
N LEU A 80 3.37 -15.02 3.62
CA LEU A 80 2.87 -14.27 2.47
C LEU A 80 4.04 -13.90 1.56
N ALA A 81 3.83 -13.92 0.25
CA ALA A 81 4.81 -13.44 -0.72
C ALA A 81 4.08 -12.66 -1.82
N GLY A 82 4.66 -11.55 -2.26
CA GLY A 82 3.97 -10.66 -3.17
C GLY A 82 4.88 -9.67 -3.85
N GLY A 83 4.24 -8.85 -4.70
CA GLY A 83 4.87 -7.76 -5.41
C GLY A 83 3.99 -6.54 -5.36
N GLY A 84 4.62 -5.38 -5.44
CA GLY A 84 3.96 -4.11 -5.37
C GLY A 84 4.45 -3.13 -6.39
N HIS A 85 3.60 -2.18 -6.70
CA HIS A 85 3.92 -1.07 -7.57
C HIS A 85 3.55 0.24 -6.89
N ALA A 86 4.48 1.18 -6.91
CA ALA A 86 4.32 2.51 -6.37
C ALA A 86 4.47 3.55 -7.47
N TYR A 87 3.51 4.46 -7.53
CA TYR A 87 3.54 5.63 -8.39
C TYR A 87 3.51 6.89 -7.54
N VAL A 88 4.42 7.82 -7.83
CA VAL A 88 4.51 9.10 -7.16
C VAL A 88 4.53 10.22 -8.19
N ASP A 89 3.62 11.17 -8.04
CA ASP A 89 3.58 12.41 -8.81
C ASP A 89 3.93 13.59 -7.89
N LYS A 90 4.96 14.35 -8.26
CA LYS A 90 5.43 15.53 -7.53
C LYS A 90 5.41 16.74 -8.43
N SER A 91 4.84 17.84 -7.94
CA SER A 91 4.93 19.15 -8.59
C SER A 91 5.43 20.20 -7.63
N PHE A 92 6.39 20.99 -8.09
CA PHE A 92 6.98 22.11 -7.36
C PHE A 92 6.53 23.43 -7.98
N LYS A 93 6.10 24.38 -7.15
CA LYS A 93 5.85 25.74 -7.64
C LYS A 93 7.15 26.40 -8.09
N PRO A 94 7.10 27.21 -9.16
CA PRO A 94 8.12 28.22 -9.42
C PRO A 94 8.31 29.07 -8.17
N PHE A 95 9.55 29.20 -7.68
CA PHE A 95 9.88 30.32 -6.82
C PHE A 95 10.28 31.49 -7.74
N GLN A 96 9.84 32.70 -7.40
CA GLN A 96 10.27 33.93 -8.07
C GLN A 96 11.31 34.62 -7.20
N LEU A 97 12.51 34.80 -7.74
CA LEU A 97 13.55 35.61 -7.13
C LEU A 97 13.94 36.70 -8.14
N GLY A 98 13.69 37.96 -7.82
CA GLY A 98 14.15 39.10 -8.63
C GLY A 98 13.75 39.08 -10.11
N GLY A 99 12.51 38.69 -10.44
CA GLY A 99 12.00 38.68 -11.82
C GLY A 99 12.29 37.43 -12.63
N TYR A 100 13.08 36.48 -12.11
CA TYR A 100 13.26 35.16 -12.73
C TYR A 100 12.21 34.16 -12.20
N SER A 101 11.46 33.53 -13.11
CA SER A 101 10.58 32.40 -12.81
C SER A 101 11.27 31.09 -13.20
N SER A 102 11.44 30.17 -12.25
CA SER A 102 11.84 28.80 -12.56
C SER A 102 10.65 28.05 -13.19
N PRO A 103 10.82 27.28 -14.28
CA PRO A 103 9.72 26.52 -14.87
C PRO A 103 9.15 25.50 -13.86
N SER A 104 7.83 25.29 -13.88
CA SER A 104 7.18 24.24 -13.10
C SER A 104 7.69 22.87 -13.55
N ASN A 105 8.29 22.11 -12.66
CA ASN A 105 8.81 20.78 -12.96
C ASN A 105 7.93 19.72 -12.30
N THR A 106 7.19 18.97 -13.12
CA THR A 106 6.41 17.81 -12.68
C THR A 106 7.24 16.56 -12.91
N ARG A 107 7.51 15.80 -11.85
CA ARG A 107 8.26 14.54 -11.93
C ARG A 107 7.40 13.38 -11.46
N ALA A 108 7.12 12.47 -12.38
CA ALA A 108 6.55 11.16 -12.09
C ALA A 108 7.68 10.16 -11.82
N ALA A 109 7.54 9.37 -10.77
CA ALA A 109 8.44 8.26 -10.47
C ALA A 109 7.64 6.99 -10.24
N THR A 110 8.09 5.92 -10.90
CA THR A 110 7.53 4.57 -10.79
C THR A 110 8.56 3.68 -10.12
N VAL A 111 8.14 2.96 -9.08
CA VAL A 111 8.98 2.00 -8.38
C VAL A 111 8.27 0.65 -8.36
N ASN A 112 8.92 -0.36 -8.93
CA ASN A 112 8.52 -1.76 -8.78
C ASN A 112 9.19 -2.32 -7.52
N CYS A 113 8.37 -2.67 -6.54
CA CYS A 113 8.83 -3.32 -5.33
C CYS A 113 8.60 -4.83 -5.49
N SER A 114 9.65 -5.58 -5.83
CA SER A 114 9.67 -7.03 -5.63
C SER A 114 10.13 -7.28 -4.19
N GLY A 115 9.19 -7.57 -3.29
CA GLY A 115 9.45 -7.62 -1.86
C GLY A 115 8.84 -8.86 -1.23
N ARG A 116 9.70 -9.77 -0.76
CA ARG A 116 9.38 -10.91 0.11
C ARG A 116 8.66 -10.37 1.36
N LEU A 117 7.34 -10.58 1.44
CA LEU A 117 6.57 -10.29 2.64
C LEU A 117 7.09 -11.26 3.73
N ALA A 118 7.51 -10.72 4.86
CA ALA A 118 8.09 -11.48 5.97
C ALA A 118 7.01 -12.16 6.80
#